data_AF-A0A9P7GC18-F1
#
_entry.id   AF-A0A9P7GC18-F1
#
_cell.length_a   1.000
_cell.length_b   1.000
_cell.length_c   1.000
_cell.angle_alpha   90.00
_cell.angle_beta   90.00
_cell.angle_gamma   90.00
#
_symmetry.space_group_name_H-M   'P 1'
#
loop_
_entity.id
_entity.type
_entity.pdbx_description
1 polymer ?
#
loop_
_entity_poly.entity_id
_entity_poly.type
_entity_poly.pdbx_seq_one_letter_code
_entity_poly.pdbx_strand_id
1 'polypeptide(L)'
;MDCTKYERRGPRPAQGLFNPNMMRQIWGDSSVEKRNQTYAFQGQEFKDGHLSIDGNGVNIYTKEAIPTAEEIALFKNNPSVRGSAVEEAVRRMSMWRLRERDWVKVTVGEYQGLVGIAKNISTDKAIIFVPEQHVEVTVALNQLRKYTKVGDEVKVIFGPHTGAEGWVVAVDAADNVVISDPKTGLE
;
A
#
# COMPACT_ATOMS: atom_id res chain seq x y z
N MET A 1 13.39 48.04 2.14
CA MET A 1 13.55 46.61 1.79
C MET A 1 12.17 46.02 1.82
N ASP A 2 11.60 45.78 0.63
CA ASP A 2 10.19 45.47 0.43
C ASP A 2 9.98 43.96 0.53
N CYS A 3 9.37 43.50 1.61
CA CYS A 3 8.97 42.12 1.83
C CYS A 3 7.52 41.95 1.35
N THR A 4 7.30 41.84 0.04
CA THR A 4 5.98 41.50 -0.47
C THR A 4 6.03 40.44 -1.58
N LYS A 5 5.13 39.46 -1.46
CA LYS A 5 4.68 38.45 -2.45
C LYS A 5 5.40 37.10 -2.48
N TYR A 6 5.21 36.29 -1.42
CA TYR A 6 4.97 34.87 -1.69
C TYR A 6 3.57 34.76 -2.29
N GLU A 7 3.48 34.57 -3.61
CA GLU A 7 2.23 34.15 -4.23
C GLU A 7 1.74 32.93 -3.46
N ARG A 8 0.55 33.06 -2.84
CA ARG A 8 -0.13 31.88 -2.30
C ARG A 8 -0.36 30.98 -3.50
N ARG A 9 0.45 29.93 -3.62
CA ARG A 9 0.21 28.86 -4.59
C ARG A 9 -1.25 28.48 -4.44
N GLY A 10 -2.03 28.67 -5.51
CA GLY A 10 -3.43 28.28 -5.52
C GLY A 10 -3.59 26.82 -5.08
N PRO A 11 -4.81 26.39 -4.76
CA PRO A 11 -5.04 25.01 -4.37
C PRO A 11 -4.40 24.09 -5.42
N ARG A 12 -3.62 23.10 -4.95
CA ARG A 12 -3.02 22.14 -5.86
C ARG A 12 -4.13 21.46 -6.65
N PRO A 13 -3.96 21.26 -7.97
CA PRO A 13 -4.94 20.53 -8.75
C PRO A 13 -5.11 19.13 -8.18
N ALA A 14 -6.31 18.55 -8.40
CA ALA A 14 -6.53 17.14 -8.12
C ALA A 14 -5.50 16.31 -8.90
N GLN A 15 -4.99 15.26 -8.26
CA GLN A 15 -4.07 14.35 -8.92
C GLN A 15 -4.74 13.69 -10.13
N GLY A 16 -3.99 13.53 -11.21
CA GLY A 16 -4.47 12.89 -12.43
C GLY A 16 -3.30 12.45 -13.30
N LEU A 17 -3.55 11.46 -14.16
CA LEU A 17 -2.55 11.00 -15.11
C LEU A 17 -2.34 12.03 -16.20
N PHE A 18 -1.08 12.22 -16.59
CA PHE A 18 -0.71 13.04 -17.73
C PHE A 18 -1.22 12.42 -19.03
N ASN A 19 -1.99 13.20 -19.80
CA ASN A 19 -2.51 12.80 -21.12
C ASN A 19 -1.89 13.69 -22.21
N PRO A 20 -0.98 13.16 -23.04
CA PRO A 20 -0.29 13.94 -24.06
C PRO A 20 -1.23 14.51 -25.13
N ASN A 21 -2.27 13.76 -25.50
CA ASN A 21 -3.23 14.19 -26.53
C ASN A 21 -4.07 15.37 -26.04
N MET A 22 -4.54 15.29 -24.80
CA MET A 22 -5.29 16.38 -24.16
C MET A 22 -4.43 17.63 -24.02
N MET A 23 -3.15 17.49 -23.65
CA MET A 23 -2.26 18.64 -23.53
C MET A 23 -1.95 19.28 -24.88
N ARG A 24 -1.75 18.50 -25.95
CA ARG A 24 -1.60 19.05 -27.31
C ARG A 24 -2.84 19.80 -27.79
N GLN A 25 -4.03 19.32 -27.44
CA GLN A 25 -5.28 19.98 -27.81
C GLN A 25 -5.43 21.35 -27.11
N ILE A 26 -5.05 21.45 -25.84
CA ILE A 26 -5.22 22.67 -25.03
C ILE A 26 -4.09 23.68 -25.26
N TRP A 27 -2.84 23.19 -25.35
CA TRP A 27 -1.62 24.01 -25.37
C TRP A 27 -0.95 24.10 -26.75
N GLY A 28 -1.52 23.43 -27.76
CA GLY A 28 -0.97 23.35 -29.11
C GLY A 28 -0.11 22.11 -29.35
N ASP A 29 0.00 21.69 -30.60
CA ASP A 29 0.59 20.40 -30.97
C ASP A 29 2.08 20.26 -30.57
N SER A 30 2.82 21.36 -30.63
CA SER A 30 4.25 21.43 -30.25
C SER A 30 4.51 21.54 -28.75
N SER A 31 3.46 21.60 -27.91
CA SER A 31 3.63 21.76 -26.45
C SER A 31 4.15 20.50 -25.75
N VAL A 32 3.95 19.32 -26.34
CA VAL A 32 4.35 18.03 -25.78
C VAL A 32 5.35 17.34 -26.72
N GLU A 33 6.59 17.22 -26.25
CA GLU A 33 7.66 16.52 -26.96
C GLU A 33 7.65 15.03 -26.57
N LYS A 34 7.63 14.11 -27.55
CA LYS A 34 7.76 12.68 -27.29
C LYS A 34 9.23 12.28 -27.32
N ARG A 35 9.75 11.70 -26.23
CA ARG A 35 11.15 11.26 -26.08
C ARG A 35 11.19 9.76 -25.81
N ASN A 36 11.38 8.94 -26.85
CA ASN A 36 11.33 7.47 -26.75
C ASN A 36 10.05 6.96 -26.07
N GLN A 37 10.14 6.61 -24.79
CA GLN A 37 9.05 6.10 -23.94
C GLN A 37 8.47 7.16 -22.98
N THR A 38 8.98 8.39 -22.99
CA THR A 38 8.53 9.49 -22.14
C THR A 38 7.96 10.65 -22.95
N TYR A 39 7.27 11.55 -22.27
CA TYR A 39 6.76 12.80 -22.80
C TYR A 39 7.32 13.95 -21.97
N ALA A 40 7.88 14.97 -22.62
CA ALA A 40 8.29 16.20 -21.97
C ALA A 40 7.20 17.27 -22.18
N PHE A 41 6.77 17.88 -21.08
CA PHE A 41 5.79 18.98 -21.09
C PHE A 41 6.16 19.97 -19.99
N GLN A 42 6.24 21.26 -20.33
CA GLN A 42 6.61 22.34 -19.41
C GLN A 42 7.88 22.07 -18.57
N GLY A 43 8.91 21.49 -19.20
CA GLY A 43 10.18 21.17 -18.52
C GLY A 43 10.11 19.97 -17.55
N GLN A 44 8.98 19.29 -17.47
CA GLN A 44 8.79 18.06 -16.70
C GLN A 44 8.74 16.84 -17.63
N GLU A 45 9.17 15.70 -17.12
CA GLU A 45 9.15 14.43 -17.85
C GLU A 45 8.07 13.50 -17.30
N PHE A 46 7.30 12.89 -18.20
CA PHE A 46 6.20 12.00 -17.87
C PHE A 46 6.40 10.65 -18.52
N LYS A 47 6.24 9.57 -17.76
CA LYS A 47 6.32 8.18 -18.24
C LYS A 47 5.06 7.45 -17.79
N ASP A 48 4.38 6.76 -18.71
CA ASP A 48 3.14 6.03 -18.43
C ASP A 48 2.08 6.90 -17.71
N GLY A 49 2.04 8.21 -18.03
CA GLY A 49 1.14 9.19 -17.41
C GLY A 49 1.61 9.72 -16.04
N HIS A 50 2.74 9.26 -15.50
CA HIS A 50 3.27 9.66 -14.19
C HIS A 50 4.45 10.62 -14.33
N LEU A 51 4.55 11.60 -13.44
CA LEU A 51 5.69 12.51 -13.37
C LEU A 51 6.94 11.76 -12.90
N SER A 52 8.02 11.89 -13.69
CA SER A 52 9.35 11.38 -13.35
C SER A 52 10.19 12.52 -12.80
N ILE A 53 10.63 12.39 -11.55
CA ILE A 53 11.49 13.37 -10.87
C ILE A 53 12.78 12.66 -10.48
N ASP A 54 13.92 13.29 -10.77
CA ASP A 54 15.19 12.84 -10.22
C ASP A 54 15.16 13.00 -8.69
N GLY A 55 15.64 12.01 -7.96
CA GLY A 55 15.73 12.06 -6.50
C GLY A 55 16.66 13.18 -6.01
N ASN A 56 17.55 13.68 -6.87
CA ASN A 56 18.40 14.82 -6.58
C ASN A 56 17.57 16.10 -6.36
N GLY A 57 17.63 16.65 -5.16
CA GLY A 57 16.93 17.90 -4.82
C GLY A 57 15.46 17.72 -4.41
N VAL A 58 14.99 16.48 -4.25
CA VAL A 58 13.68 16.18 -3.65
C VAL A 58 13.86 15.57 -2.26
N ASN A 59 13.16 16.12 -1.28
CA ASN A 59 13.09 15.51 0.05
C ASN A 59 12.12 14.32 0.02
N ILE A 60 12.67 13.10 -0.04
CA ILE A 60 11.90 11.84 -0.01
C ILE A 60 11.98 11.25 1.41
N TYR A 61 10.84 11.14 2.08
CA TYR A 61 10.73 10.60 3.44
C TYR A 61 10.35 9.11 3.41
N THR A 62 11.33 8.23 3.18
CA THR A 62 11.09 6.78 3.00
C THR A 62 10.78 6.01 4.28
N LYS A 63 11.17 6.55 5.45
CA LYS A 63 11.02 5.85 6.75
C LYS A 63 9.61 5.94 7.33
N GLU A 64 8.86 6.97 6.96
CA GLU A 64 7.54 7.27 7.55
C GLU A 64 6.40 7.10 6.55
N ALA A 65 6.70 6.92 5.26
CA ALA A 65 5.69 6.73 4.24
C ALA A 65 5.08 5.32 4.33
N ILE A 66 3.82 5.27 4.74
CA ILE A 66 3.01 4.06 4.77
C ILE A 66 1.96 4.19 3.69
N PRO A 67 2.04 3.38 2.62
CA PRO A 67 1.14 3.53 1.49
C PRO A 67 -0.28 3.13 1.87
N THR A 68 -1.25 3.90 1.39
CA THR A 68 -2.68 3.62 1.48
C THR A 68 -3.11 2.62 0.41
N ALA A 69 -4.28 1.98 0.59
CA ALA A 69 -4.82 1.04 -0.39
C ALA A 69 -5.05 1.69 -1.77
N GLU A 70 -5.49 2.96 -1.76
CA GLU A 70 -5.70 3.77 -2.95
C GLU A 70 -4.38 4.07 -3.67
N GLU A 71 -3.34 4.46 -2.93
CA GLU A 71 -2.01 4.70 -3.51
C GLU A 71 -1.43 3.43 -4.13
N ILE A 72 -1.51 2.27 -3.46
CA ILE A 72 -1.03 1.01 -4.05
C ILE A 72 -1.82 0.68 -5.32
N ALA A 73 -3.13 0.90 -5.33
CA ALA A 73 -3.96 0.64 -6.50
C ALA A 73 -3.55 1.47 -7.73
N LEU A 74 -3.11 2.72 -7.53
CA LEU A 74 -2.59 3.58 -8.61
C LEU A 74 -1.32 3.02 -9.25
N PHE A 75 -0.43 2.41 -8.46
CA PHE A 75 0.87 1.94 -8.93
C PHE A 75 0.91 0.44 -9.30
N LYS A 76 -0.07 -0.36 -8.86
CA LYS A 76 -0.09 -1.82 -9.05
C LYS A 76 0.09 -2.26 -10.51
N ASN A 77 -0.53 -1.53 -11.44
CA ASN A 77 -0.50 -1.86 -12.87
C ASN A 77 0.53 -1.04 -13.66
N ASN A 78 1.39 -0.28 -12.99
CA ASN A 78 2.41 0.54 -13.64
C ASN A 78 3.61 -0.35 -14.04
N PRO A 79 3.95 -0.47 -15.34
CA PRO A 79 5.06 -1.32 -15.80
C PRO A 79 6.43 -0.90 -15.27
N SER A 80 6.57 0.37 -14.85
CA SER A 80 7.80 0.90 -14.26
C SER A 80 7.95 0.53 -12.78
N VAL A 81 6.91 0.00 -12.13
CA VAL A 81 6.93 -0.44 -10.74
C VAL A 81 7.09 -1.96 -10.68
N ARG A 82 8.10 -2.42 -9.93
CA ARG A 82 8.35 -3.86 -9.73
C ARG A 82 7.25 -4.48 -8.87
N GLY A 83 6.78 -5.68 -9.23
CA GLY A 83 5.79 -6.41 -8.44
C GLY A 83 6.19 -6.59 -6.96
N SER A 84 7.47 -6.88 -6.70
CA SER A 84 7.99 -6.98 -5.33
C SER A 84 7.88 -5.68 -4.52
N ALA A 85 7.93 -4.51 -5.17
CA ALA A 85 7.72 -3.23 -4.49
C ALA A 85 6.25 -3.04 -4.09
N VAL A 86 5.32 -3.51 -4.93
CA VAL A 86 3.88 -3.53 -4.61
C VAL A 86 3.59 -4.47 -3.45
N GLU A 87 4.18 -5.67 -3.46
CA GLU A 87 4.04 -6.65 -2.37
C GLU A 87 4.56 -6.11 -1.03
N GLU A 88 5.74 -5.48 -1.02
CA GLU A 88 6.28 -4.85 0.20
C GLU A 88 5.42 -3.67 0.67
N ALA A 89 4.85 -2.89 -0.25
CA ALA A 89 3.90 -1.82 0.09
C ALA A 89 2.64 -2.38 0.78
N VAL A 90 2.07 -3.46 0.24
CA VAL A 90 0.90 -4.15 0.83
C VAL A 90 1.25 -4.72 2.20
N ARG A 91 2.44 -5.29 2.35
CA ARG A 91 2.94 -5.81 3.63
C ARG A 91 3.06 -4.69 4.66
N ARG A 92 3.67 -3.56 4.28
CA ARG A 92 3.81 -2.37 5.15
C ARG A 92 2.48 -1.81 5.61
N MET A 93 1.53 -1.66 4.70
CA MET A 93 0.18 -1.24 5.05
C MET A 93 -0.49 -2.22 6.03
N SER A 94 -0.34 -3.52 5.79
CA SER A 94 -0.93 -4.56 6.65
C SER A 94 -0.34 -4.52 8.05
N MET A 95 0.99 -4.40 8.17
CA MET A 95 1.69 -4.25 9.45
C MET A 95 1.23 -3.02 10.22
N TRP A 96 1.15 -1.87 9.55
CA TRP A 96 0.73 -0.61 10.17
C TRP A 96 -0.70 -0.66 10.75
N ARG A 97 -1.54 -1.54 10.22
CA ARG A 97 -2.92 -1.72 10.68
C ARG A 97 -3.06 -2.71 11.83
N LEU A 98 -1.99 -3.40 12.22
CA LEU A 98 -2.01 -4.29 13.39
C LEU A 98 -2.28 -3.48 14.67
N ARG A 99 -3.11 -4.03 15.54
CA ARG A 99 -3.45 -3.45 16.84
C ARG A 99 -3.21 -4.47 17.93
N GLU A 100 -3.05 -3.98 19.16
CA GLU A 100 -3.09 -4.86 20.32
C GLU A 100 -4.40 -5.64 20.32
N ARG A 101 -4.33 -6.88 20.79
CA ARG A 101 -5.40 -7.88 20.81
C ARG A 101 -5.75 -8.49 19.45
N ASP A 102 -5.10 -8.07 18.35
CA ASP A 102 -5.21 -8.79 17.08
C ASP A 102 -4.57 -10.18 17.20
N TRP A 103 -5.20 -11.17 16.56
CA TRP A 103 -4.56 -12.45 16.30
C TRP A 103 -3.54 -12.29 15.17
N VAL A 104 -2.33 -12.81 15.38
CA VAL A 104 -1.21 -12.72 14.45
C VAL A 104 -0.51 -14.06 14.30
N LYS A 105 0.06 -14.29 13.12
CA LYS A 105 0.91 -15.43 12.79
C LYS A 105 2.30 -14.92 12.43
N VAL A 106 3.32 -15.59 12.93
CA VAL A 106 4.71 -15.32 12.55
C VAL A 106 5.00 -16.02 11.22
N THR A 107 5.30 -15.25 10.18
CA THR A 107 5.47 -15.79 8.82
C THR A 107 6.90 -16.21 8.52
N VAL A 108 7.89 -15.62 9.19
CA VAL A 108 9.33 -15.88 8.97
C VAL A 108 10.12 -15.71 10.28
N GLY A 109 11.30 -16.32 10.37
CA GLY A 109 12.21 -16.18 11.52
C GLY A 109 12.14 -17.36 12.48
N GLU A 110 12.76 -17.22 13.66
CA GLU A 110 12.90 -18.28 14.67
C GLU A 110 11.53 -18.81 15.16
N TYR A 111 10.56 -17.91 15.30
CA TYR A 111 9.22 -18.24 15.77
C TYR A 111 8.23 -18.53 14.63
N GLN A 112 8.71 -18.80 13.42
CA GLN A 112 7.87 -19.04 12.25
C GLN A 112 6.81 -20.13 12.53
N GLY A 113 5.57 -19.84 12.14
CA GLY A 113 4.43 -20.73 12.33
C GLY A 113 3.69 -20.53 13.65
N LEU A 114 4.26 -19.82 14.63
CA LEU A 114 3.54 -19.51 15.86
C LEU A 114 2.36 -18.57 15.59
N VAL A 115 1.24 -18.87 16.23
CA VAL A 115 0.02 -18.07 16.21
C VAL A 115 -0.27 -17.59 17.62
N GLY A 116 -0.60 -16.32 17.78
CA GLY A 116 -0.89 -15.76 19.08
C GLY A 116 -1.59 -14.41 19.00
N ILE A 117 -1.69 -13.76 20.16
CA ILE A 117 -2.38 -12.49 20.33
C ILE A 117 -1.33 -11.40 20.56
N ALA A 118 -1.36 -10.34 19.75
CA ALA A 118 -0.50 -9.18 19.96
C ALA A 118 -0.84 -8.49 21.29
N LYS A 119 0.11 -8.37 22.20
CA LYS A 119 -0.07 -7.73 23.52
C LYS A 119 0.40 -6.29 23.54
N ASN A 120 1.57 -6.04 22.96
CA ASN A 120 2.17 -4.72 22.86
C ASN A 120 2.77 -4.58 21.47
N ILE A 121 2.48 -3.47 20.80
CA ILE A 121 3.03 -3.17 19.48
C ILE A 121 3.84 -1.88 19.59
N SER A 122 5.15 -2.00 19.34
CA SER A 122 6.07 -0.88 19.17
C SER A 122 6.32 -0.62 17.68
N THR A 123 7.15 0.37 17.36
CA THR A 123 7.44 0.78 15.98
C THR A 123 8.04 -0.34 15.12
N ASP A 124 8.89 -1.19 15.69
CA ASP A 124 9.68 -2.21 14.98
C ASP A 124 9.43 -3.65 15.45
N LYS A 125 8.82 -3.83 16.63
CA LYS A 125 8.61 -5.13 17.26
C LYS A 125 7.25 -5.21 17.96
N ALA A 126 6.77 -6.41 18.16
CA ALA A 126 5.59 -6.68 18.98
C ALA A 126 5.85 -7.84 19.95
N ILE A 127 5.21 -7.79 21.10
CA ILE A 127 5.12 -8.90 22.05
C ILE A 127 3.84 -9.68 21.72
N ILE A 128 3.98 -10.98 21.53
CA ILE A 128 2.89 -11.89 21.17
C ILE A 128 2.74 -12.92 22.27
N PHE A 129 1.53 -13.05 22.80
CA PHE A 129 1.17 -14.12 23.70
C PHE A 129 0.70 -15.34 22.89
N VAL A 130 1.36 -16.48 23.04
CA VAL A 130 1.05 -17.75 22.38
C VAL A 130 0.22 -18.61 23.35
N PRO A 131 -1.11 -18.72 23.16
CA PRO A 131 -1.98 -19.34 24.17
C PRO A 131 -1.69 -20.83 24.40
N GLU A 132 -1.33 -21.57 23.35
CA GLU A 132 -1.06 -23.01 23.42
C GLU A 132 0.13 -23.36 24.31
N GLN A 133 1.13 -22.48 24.34
CA GLN A 133 2.37 -22.68 25.09
C GLN A 133 2.40 -21.85 26.38
N HIS A 134 1.45 -20.94 26.56
CA HIS A 134 1.40 -19.98 27.68
C HIS A 134 2.70 -19.15 27.80
N VAL A 135 3.28 -18.74 26.65
CA VAL A 135 4.51 -17.94 26.60
C VAL A 135 4.30 -16.64 25.87
N GLU A 136 5.14 -15.65 26.18
CA GLU A 136 5.26 -14.41 25.41
C GLU A 136 6.57 -14.40 24.63
N VAL A 137 6.48 -14.06 23.34
CA VAL A 137 7.63 -13.95 22.44
C VAL A 137 7.71 -12.54 21.86
N THR A 138 8.93 -12.02 21.72
CA THR A 138 9.17 -10.75 21.04
C THR A 138 9.54 -11.03 19.59
N VAL A 139 8.79 -10.45 18.67
CA VAL A 139 8.94 -10.70 17.23
C VAL A 139 9.01 -9.37 16.49
N ALA A 140 9.83 -9.29 15.45
CA ALA A 140 9.88 -8.08 14.63
C ALA A 140 8.54 -7.90 13.89
N LEU A 141 8.04 -6.67 13.82
CA LEU A 141 6.72 -6.37 13.25
C LEU A 141 6.60 -6.83 11.79
N ASN A 142 7.73 -6.82 11.06
CA ASN A 142 7.87 -7.31 9.69
C ASN A 142 7.86 -8.82 9.50
N GLN A 143 7.78 -9.58 10.59
CA GLN A 143 7.60 -11.02 10.56
C GLN A 143 6.15 -11.40 10.87
N LEU A 144 5.27 -10.42 11.10
CA LEU A 144 3.89 -10.66 11.53
C LEU A 144 2.91 -10.41 10.40
N ARG A 145 1.92 -11.28 10.34
CA ARG A 145 0.71 -11.11 9.54
C ARG A 145 -0.50 -11.32 10.42
N LYS A 146 -1.58 -10.59 10.14
CA LYS A 146 -2.87 -10.83 10.80
C LYS A 146 -3.28 -12.28 10.53
N TYR A 147 -3.59 -13.00 11.60
CA TYR A 147 -4.08 -14.37 11.52
C TYR A 147 -5.60 -14.35 11.43
N THR A 148 -6.13 -15.23 10.61
CA THR A 148 -7.56 -15.36 10.37
C THR A 148 -7.87 -16.83 10.21
N LYS A 149 -8.96 -17.28 10.82
CA LYS A 149 -9.42 -18.67 10.77
C LYS A 149 -10.83 -18.75 10.20
N VAL A 150 -11.22 -19.96 9.82
CA VAL A 150 -12.60 -20.25 9.40
C VAL A 150 -13.58 -19.82 10.50
N GLY A 151 -14.64 -19.12 10.08
CA GLY A 151 -15.65 -18.55 10.96
C GLY A 151 -15.38 -17.13 11.44
N ASP A 152 -14.23 -16.52 11.10
CA ASP A 152 -14.00 -15.11 11.40
C ASP A 152 -14.75 -14.20 10.40
N GLU A 153 -15.31 -13.10 10.89
CA GLU A 153 -15.82 -12.01 10.04
C GLU A 153 -14.65 -11.10 9.63
N VAL A 154 -14.54 -10.83 8.32
CA VAL A 154 -13.44 -10.05 7.76
C VAL A 154 -13.92 -9.03 6.74
N LYS A 155 -13.11 -8.00 6.58
CA LYS A 155 -13.23 -7.00 5.52
C LYS A 155 -11.97 -7.01 4.66
N VAL A 156 -12.14 -7.10 3.34
CA VAL A 156 -11.03 -7.02 2.39
C VAL A 156 -10.58 -5.56 2.27
N ILE A 157 -9.29 -5.34 2.50
CA ILE A 157 -8.71 -3.99 2.57
C ILE A 157 -8.02 -3.61 1.27
N PHE A 158 -7.47 -4.60 0.57
CA PHE A 158 -6.76 -4.39 -0.68
C PHE A 158 -6.87 -5.64 -1.55
N GLY A 159 -7.03 -5.44 -2.87
CA GLY A 159 -7.20 -6.50 -3.85
C GLY A 159 -8.47 -6.35 -4.70
N PRO A 160 -8.78 -7.34 -5.56
CA PRO A 160 -9.94 -7.30 -6.46
C PRO A 160 -11.28 -7.12 -5.74
N HIS A 161 -11.39 -7.65 -4.52
CA HIS A 161 -12.62 -7.61 -3.71
C HIS A 161 -12.55 -6.54 -2.60
N THR A 162 -11.77 -5.47 -2.78
CA THR A 162 -11.62 -4.40 -1.76
C THR A 162 -12.98 -3.84 -1.33
N GLY A 163 -13.19 -3.74 -0.02
CA GLY A 163 -14.44 -3.27 0.57
C GLY A 163 -15.47 -4.36 0.83
N ALA A 164 -15.31 -5.55 0.26
CA ALA A 164 -16.15 -6.70 0.57
C ALA A 164 -16.01 -7.10 2.05
N GLU A 165 -17.13 -7.49 2.64
CA GLU A 165 -17.25 -7.95 4.02
C GLU A 165 -17.90 -9.34 3.99
N GLY A 166 -17.41 -10.25 4.81
CA GLY A 166 -17.88 -11.63 4.76
C GLY A 166 -17.26 -12.51 5.81
N TRP A 167 -17.63 -13.79 5.77
CA TRP A 167 -17.14 -14.80 6.71
C TRP A 167 -16.08 -15.65 6.03
N VAL A 168 -15.02 -15.99 6.76
CA VAL A 168 -14.01 -16.91 6.25
C VAL A 168 -14.56 -18.33 6.21
N VAL A 169 -14.58 -18.92 5.03
CA VAL A 169 -15.07 -20.30 4.82
C VAL A 169 -13.94 -21.30 4.61
N ALA A 170 -12.79 -20.84 4.12
CA ALA A 170 -11.60 -21.67 3.96
C ALA A 170 -10.33 -20.83 4.08
N VAL A 171 -9.28 -21.45 4.62
CA VAL A 171 -7.91 -20.93 4.63
C VAL A 171 -6.99 -22.03 4.13
N ASP A 172 -6.19 -21.76 3.09
CA ASP A 172 -5.25 -22.74 2.55
C ASP A 172 -3.91 -22.77 3.29
N ALA A 173 -3.01 -23.68 2.90
CA ALA A 173 -1.69 -23.83 3.51
C ALA A 173 -0.77 -22.60 3.29
N ALA A 174 -1.07 -21.76 2.30
CA ALA A 174 -0.35 -20.52 2.01
C ALA A 174 -1.00 -19.29 2.69
N ASP A 175 -1.94 -19.51 3.62
CA ASP A 175 -2.72 -18.47 4.31
C ASP A 175 -3.51 -17.58 3.33
N ASN A 176 -3.98 -18.14 2.20
CA ASN A 176 -4.99 -17.50 1.36
C ASN A 176 -6.37 -17.73 1.96
N VAL A 177 -7.17 -16.68 2.04
CA VAL A 177 -8.46 -16.66 2.71
C VAL A 177 -9.57 -16.60 1.67
N VAL A 178 -10.51 -17.55 1.72
CA VAL A 178 -11.75 -17.53 0.95
C VAL A 178 -12.85 -16.96 1.84
N ILE A 179 -13.53 -15.92 1.36
CA ILE A 179 -14.62 -15.26 2.07
C ILE A 179 -15.94 -15.55 1.37
N SER A 180 -16.98 -15.82 2.16
CA SER A 180 -18.36 -15.80 1.68
C SER A 180 -18.94 -14.41 1.90
N ASP A 181 -19.40 -13.78 0.82
CA ASP A 181 -20.04 -12.47 0.86
C ASP A 181 -21.57 -12.64 0.79
N PRO A 182 -22.31 -12.36 1.88
CA PRO A 182 -23.76 -12.49 1.91
C PRO A 182 -24.48 -11.47 0.99
N LYS A 183 -23.79 -10.44 0.47
CA LYS A 183 -24.39 -9.40 -0.39
C LYS A 183 -24.27 -9.71 -1.88
N THR A 184 -23.32 -10.55 -2.29
CA THR A 184 -23.10 -10.85 -3.72
C THR A 184 -23.62 -12.22 -4.17
N GLY A 185 -24.01 -13.12 -3.24
CA GLY A 185 -24.65 -14.40 -3.59
C GLY A 185 -23.81 -15.33 -4.47
N LEU A 186 -22.50 -15.09 -4.55
CA LEU A 186 -21.56 -15.97 -5.23
C LEU A 186 -21.11 -17.03 -4.22
N GLU A 187 -21.60 -18.25 -4.43
CA GLU A 187 -21.11 -19.48 -3.79
C GLU A 187 -19.68 -19.82 -4.25
#